data_AF-A6NMZ2-F1
#
_entry.id   AF-A6NMZ2-F1
#
_cell.length_a   1.000
_cell.length_b   1.000
_cell.length_c   1.000
_cell.angle_alpha   90.00
_cell.angle_beta   90.00
_cell.angle_gamma   90.00
#
_symmetry.space_group_name_H-M   'P 1'
#
loop_
_entity.id
_entity.type
_entity.pdbx_description
1 polymer ?
#
loop_
_entity_poly.entity_id
_entity_poly.type
_entity_poly.pdbx_seq_one_letter_code
_entity_poly.pdbx_strand_id
1 'polypeptide(L)'
;MGGCMHSTQDKSLHLEGDPNPSAAPTSTCAPRKMPKRISISKQLASVKALRKCSDLEKAIATTALIFRNSSDSDGKLEKAIAKDLLQTQFRNFAEGQETKPKYREILSELDEHTENKLDFEDFMILLLSITVMSDLLQNIRNVKIMK
;
A
#
# COMPACT_ATOMS: atom_id res chain seq x y z
N MET A 1 -33.81 35.38 36.89
CA MET A 1 -35.21 35.30 36.40
C MET A 1 -35.24 34.21 35.34
N GLY A 2 -35.94 33.08 35.43
CA GLY A 2 -36.78 32.48 36.46
C GLY A 2 -36.68 30.95 36.34
N GLY A 3 -36.81 30.25 37.46
CA GLY A 3 -36.92 28.78 37.53
C GLY A 3 -38.38 28.32 37.72
N CYS A 4 -38.58 27.01 37.70
CA CYS A 4 -39.66 26.17 38.29
C CYS A 4 -39.66 24.85 37.48
N MET A 5 -39.27 23.65 37.91
CA MET A 5 -39.46 22.82 39.13
C MET A 5 -40.89 22.31 39.38
N HIS A 6 -40.96 21.00 39.73
CA HIS A 6 -42.02 20.24 40.42
C HIS A 6 -43.17 19.66 39.54
N SER A 7 -43.78 18.47 39.78
CA SER A 7 -43.69 17.47 40.84
C SER A 7 -44.39 16.15 40.43
N THR A 8 -44.03 15.09 41.15
CA THR A 8 -44.39 13.67 41.26
C THR A 8 -45.85 13.33 41.62
N GLN A 9 -46.33 12.13 41.24
CA GLN A 9 -47.23 11.19 41.98
C GLN A 9 -47.51 9.96 41.07
N ASP A 10 -47.80 8.71 41.47
CA ASP A 10 -47.90 7.98 42.74
C ASP A 10 -48.11 6.47 42.40
N LYS A 11 -47.92 5.59 43.38
CA LYS A 11 -48.51 4.23 43.58
C LYS A 11 -48.00 2.99 42.81
N SER A 12 -47.06 2.29 43.46
CA SER A 12 -47.23 0.99 44.15
C SER A 12 -48.23 -0.03 43.58
N LEU A 13 -47.77 -1.24 43.23
CA LEU A 13 -48.30 -2.53 43.71
C LEU A 13 -47.24 -3.66 43.54
N HIS A 14 -47.09 -4.42 44.62
CA HIS A 14 -46.28 -5.64 44.84
C HIS A 14 -46.62 -6.79 43.87
N LEU A 15 -45.64 -7.62 43.49
CA LEU A 15 -45.63 -9.09 43.72
C LEU A 15 -44.39 -9.77 43.10
N GLU A 16 -43.91 -10.75 43.86
CA GLU A 16 -42.69 -11.54 43.79
C GLU A 16 -42.68 -12.58 42.63
N GLY A 17 -41.53 -12.77 41.98
CA GLY A 17 -41.35 -13.78 40.91
C GLY A 17 -39.95 -13.76 40.32
N ASP A 18 -39.18 -14.79 40.67
CA ASP A 18 -37.73 -15.03 40.53
C ASP A 18 -37.27 -15.33 39.06
N PRO A 19 -36.00 -15.71 38.75
CA PRO A 19 -34.93 -14.85 38.23
C PRO A 19 -34.43 -15.24 36.83
N ASN A 20 -33.88 -14.29 36.03
CA ASN A 20 -32.84 -14.60 35.04
C ASN A 20 -32.18 -13.34 34.41
N PRO A 21 -30.86 -13.13 34.49
CA PRO A 21 -30.16 -12.24 33.59
C PRO A 21 -29.82 -13.02 32.31
N SER A 22 -30.63 -12.84 31.27
CA SER A 22 -30.33 -13.37 29.94
C SER A 22 -29.04 -12.72 29.42
N ALA A 23 -27.97 -13.52 29.37
CA ALA A 23 -26.66 -13.15 28.86
C ALA A 23 -26.74 -12.76 27.38
N ALA A 24 -26.33 -11.54 27.05
CA ALA A 24 -26.12 -11.09 25.68
C ALA A 24 -25.00 -11.93 25.03
N PRO A 25 -25.13 -12.31 23.74
CA PRO A 25 -24.12 -13.10 23.08
C PRO A 25 -22.85 -12.27 22.88
N THR A 26 -21.76 -12.66 23.53
CA THR A 26 -20.41 -12.23 23.21
C THR A 26 -20.12 -12.60 21.76
N SER A 27 -20.17 -11.60 20.88
CA SER A 27 -19.76 -11.71 19.48
C SER A 27 -18.24 -11.91 19.44
N THR A 28 -17.81 -13.17 19.54
CA THR A 28 -16.44 -13.56 19.29
C THR A 28 -16.17 -13.41 17.80
N CYS A 29 -15.57 -12.29 17.39
CA CYS A 29 -15.01 -12.12 16.06
C CYS A 29 -13.92 -13.18 15.83
N ALA A 30 -14.28 -14.27 15.17
CA ALA A 30 -13.31 -15.27 14.75
C ALA A 30 -12.25 -14.62 13.84
N PRO A 31 -10.96 -14.95 14.02
CA PRO A 31 -9.92 -14.40 13.16
C PRO A 31 -10.17 -14.91 11.74
N ARG A 32 -10.51 -14.00 10.81
CA ARG A 32 -10.52 -14.31 9.37
C ARG A 32 -9.11 -14.80 9.03
N LYS A 33 -8.97 -16.10 8.77
CA LYS A 33 -7.74 -16.68 8.21
C LYS A 33 -7.37 -15.87 6.97
N MET A 34 -6.32 -15.06 7.06
CA MET A 34 -5.84 -14.32 5.89
C MET A 34 -5.38 -15.32 4.82
N PRO A 35 -5.75 -15.11 3.54
CA PRO A 35 -5.20 -15.89 2.44
C PRO A 35 -3.67 -15.81 2.49
N LYS A 36 -2.99 -16.97 2.43
CA LYS A 36 -1.53 -17.03 2.40
C LYS A 36 -1.04 -16.17 1.23
N ARG A 37 -0.21 -15.15 1.52
CA ARG A 37 0.46 -14.34 0.48
C ARG A 37 1.19 -15.28 -0.48
N ILE A 38 0.80 -15.25 -1.76
CA ILE A 38 1.45 -16.04 -2.81
C ILE A 38 2.86 -15.47 -2.97
N SER A 39 3.89 -16.32 -3.07
CA SER A 39 5.25 -15.85 -3.27
C SER A 39 5.34 -15.02 -4.55
N ILE A 40 6.10 -13.91 -4.52
CA ILE A 40 6.38 -13.07 -5.69
C ILE A 40 6.88 -13.95 -6.85
N SER A 41 7.77 -14.91 -6.57
CA SER A 41 8.28 -15.86 -7.56
C SER A 41 7.18 -16.65 -8.28
N LYS A 42 6.14 -17.09 -7.57
CA LYS A 42 5.01 -17.83 -8.15
C LYS A 42 4.10 -16.91 -8.97
N GLN A 43 3.86 -15.69 -8.51
CA GLN A 43 3.08 -14.71 -9.28
C GLN A 43 3.83 -14.23 -10.53
N LEU A 44 5.14 -14.01 -10.45
CA LEU A 44 5.98 -13.64 -11.59
C LEU A 44 6.08 -14.78 -12.61
N ALA A 45 6.06 -16.05 -12.16
CA ALA A 45 5.93 -17.18 -13.07
C ALA A 45 4.62 -17.12 -13.88
N SER A 46 3.51 -16.68 -13.25
CA SER A 46 2.25 -16.46 -13.97
C SER A 46 2.36 -15.33 -14.99
N VAL A 47 3.09 -14.23 -14.71
CA VAL A 47 3.32 -13.17 -15.71
C VAL A 47 4.13 -13.69 -16.90
N LYS A 48 5.19 -14.48 -16.65
CA LYS A 48 5.97 -15.12 -17.72
C LYS A 48 5.11 -16.08 -18.57
N ALA A 49 4.08 -16.67 -17.98
CA ALA A 49 3.14 -17.54 -18.66
C ALA A 49 2.07 -16.79 -19.50
N LEU A 50 1.99 -15.45 -19.42
CA LEU A 50 1.10 -14.63 -20.26
C LEU A 50 1.63 -14.56 -21.70
N ARG A 51 1.52 -15.69 -22.42
CA ARG A 51 2.06 -15.87 -23.79
C ARG A 51 1.48 -14.87 -24.80
N LYS A 52 0.26 -14.36 -24.56
CA LYS A 52 -0.45 -13.45 -25.47
C LYS A 52 -0.13 -11.97 -25.22
N CYS A 53 0.51 -11.63 -24.11
CA CYS A 53 0.82 -10.24 -23.78
C CYS A 53 2.12 -9.78 -24.45
N SER A 54 2.16 -8.53 -24.86
CA SER A 54 3.37 -7.82 -25.28
C SER A 54 4.35 -7.66 -24.11
N ASP A 55 5.60 -7.34 -24.42
CA ASP A 55 6.63 -7.17 -23.39
C ASP A 55 6.35 -5.95 -22.51
N LEU A 56 5.73 -4.90 -23.05
CA LEU A 56 5.29 -3.73 -22.28
C LEU A 56 4.20 -4.12 -21.28
N GLU A 57 3.17 -4.85 -21.71
CA GLU A 57 2.10 -5.31 -20.82
C GLU A 57 2.66 -6.22 -19.71
N LYS A 58 3.61 -7.11 -20.04
CA LYS A 58 4.28 -7.94 -19.03
C LYS A 58 5.10 -7.10 -18.04
N ALA A 59 5.76 -6.03 -18.49
CA ALA A 59 6.51 -5.13 -17.62
C ALA A 59 5.58 -4.36 -16.66
N ILE A 60 4.45 -3.84 -17.16
CA ILE A 60 3.45 -3.17 -16.33
C ILE A 60 2.81 -4.15 -15.34
N ALA A 61 2.43 -5.36 -15.78
CA ALA A 61 1.90 -6.40 -14.89
C ALA A 61 2.90 -6.82 -13.80
N THR A 62 4.19 -6.92 -14.16
CA THR A 62 5.27 -7.19 -13.19
C THR A 62 5.34 -6.07 -12.14
N THR A 63 5.30 -4.82 -12.58
CA THR A 63 5.35 -3.64 -11.68
C THR A 63 4.14 -3.62 -10.74
N ALA A 64 2.94 -3.85 -11.26
CA ALA A 64 1.71 -3.91 -10.47
C ALA A 64 1.73 -5.03 -9.41
N LEU A 65 2.30 -6.20 -9.75
CA LEU A 65 2.44 -7.30 -8.79
C LEU A 65 3.45 -6.99 -7.69
N ILE A 66 4.59 -6.39 -8.04
CA ILE A 66 5.59 -5.96 -7.04
C ILE A 66 4.93 -4.95 -6.09
N PHE A 67 4.27 -3.92 -6.62
CA PHE A 67 3.56 -2.92 -5.83
C PHE A 67 2.54 -3.55 -4.88
N ARG A 68 1.65 -4.40 -5.40
CA ARG A 68 0.60 -5.06 -4.61
C ARG A 68 1.16 -5.94 -3.49
N ASN A 69 2.29 -6.61 -3.73
CA ASN A 69 2.92 -7.47 -2.72
C ASN A 69 3.62 -6.68 -1.61
N SER A 70 4.09 -5.48 -1.93
CA SER A 70 4.74 -4.57 -0.99
C SER A 70 3.76 -3.63 -0.28
N SER A 71 2.53 -3.51 -0.78
CA SER A 71 1.47 -2.68 -0.19
C SER A 71 0.89 -3.29 1.08
N ASP A 72 0.32 -2.42 1.91
CA ASP A 72 -0.41 -2.76 3.12
C ASP A 72 -1.85 -3.26 2.83
N SER A 73 -2.68 -3.37 3.87
CA SER A 73 -4.08 -3.78 3.74
C SER A 73 -4.97 -2.79 2.99
N ASP A 74 -4.58 -1.51 2.94
CA ASP A 74 -5.31 -0.43 2.27
C ASP A 74 -4.91 -0.32 0.79
N GLY A 75 -3.94 -1.13 0.35
CA GLY A 75 -3.42 -1.13 -1.01
C GLY A 75 -2.49 0.05 -1.28
N LYS A 76 -1.90 0.62 -0.23
CA LYS A 76 -0.93 1.72 -0.32
C LYS A 76 0.46 1.24 0.08
N LEU A 77 1.48 1.91 -0.44
CA LEU A 77 2.88 1.56 -0.26
C LEU A 77 3.57 2.58 0.64
N GLU A 78 4.14 2.11 1.76
CA GLU A 78 4.95 2.94 2.64
C GLU A 78 6.21 3.45 1.93
N LYS A 79 6.56 4.73 2.15
CA LYS A 79 7.72 5.38 1.52
C LYS A 79 9.04 4.64 1.77
N ALA A 80 9.24 4.11 2.98
CA ALA A 80 10.42 3.31 3.32
C ALA A 80 10.52 2.03 2.48
N ILE A 81 9.38 1.36 2.22
CA ILE A 81 9.32 0.16 1.37
C ILE A 81 9.52 0.54 -0.09
N ALA A 82 8.98 1.68 -0.54
CA ALA A 82 9.25 2.20 -1.89
C ALA A 82 10.76 2.43 -2.09
N LYS A 83 11.45 3.03 -1.11
CA LYS A 83 12.90 3.22 -1.14
C LYS A 83 13.66 1.88 -1.21
N ASP A 84 13.26 0.87 -0.44
CA ASP A 84 13.84 -0.47 -0.52
C ASP A 84 13.64 -1.10 -1.91
N LEU A 85 12.46 -0.95 -2.51
CA LEU A 85 12.20 -1.43 -3.88
C LEU A 85 13.12 -0.77 -4.91
N LEU A 86 13.43 0.53 -4.76
CA LEU A 86 14.39 1.20 -5.63
C LEU A 86 15.80 0.59 -5.52
N GLN A 87 16.22 0.24 -4.31
CA GLN A 87 17.55 -0.33 -4.04
C GLN A 87 17.68 -1.82 -4.42
N THR A 88 16.56 -2.56 -4.39
CA THR A 88 16.55 -4.01 -4.60
C THR A 88 16.05 -4.43 -5.99
N GLN A 89 14.93 -3.86 -6.46
CA GLN A 89 14.28 -4.26 -7.72
C GLN A 89 14.55 -3.28 -8.87
N PHE A 90 14.89 -2.02 -8.56
CA PHE A 90 15.08 -0.96 -9.56
C PHE A 90 16.53 -0.43 -9.64
N ARG A 91 17.47 -1.19 -9.07
CA ARG A 91 18.86 -0.76 -8.85
C ARG A 91 19.52 -0.16 -10.08
N ASN A 92 19.46 -0.84 -11.22
CA ASN A 92 20.21 -0.40 -12.42
C ASN A 92 19.74 0.95 -12.98
N PHE A 93 18.50 1.36 -12.69
CA PHE A 93 17.99 2.69 -13.03
C PHE A 93 18.34 3.74 -11.97
N ALA A 94 18.44 3.33 -10.71
CA ALA A 94 18.74 4.17 -9.56
C ALA A 94 20.26 4.42 -9.36
N GLU A 95 21.10 3.48 -9.78
CA GLU A 95 22.54 3.50 -9.58
C GLU A 95 23.19 4.66 -10.36
N GLY A 96 24.10 5.37 -9.69
CA GLY A 96 24.82 6.52 -10.23
C GLY A 96 24.03 7.83 -10.22
N GLN A 97 22.75 7.80 -9.80
CA GLN A 97 21.88 8.98 -9.80
C GLN A 97 22.01 9.82 -8.52
N GLU A 98 22.78 9.37 -7.53
CA GLU A 98 22.90 9.96 -6.17
C GLU A 98 23.44 11.40 -6.16
N THR A 99 24.10 11.82 -7.24
CA THR A 99 24.63 13.18 -7.41
C THR A 99 23.63 14.12 -8.09
N LYS A 100 22.57 13.62 -8.71
CA LYS A 100 21.59 14.43 -9.44
C LYS A 100 20.62 15.12 -8.46
N PRO A 101 20.41 16.45 -8.55
CA PRO A 101 19.55 17.18 -7.62
C PRO A 101 18.14 16.60 -7.50
N LYS A 102 17.51 16.26 -8.62
CA LYS A 102 16.15 15.68 -8.65
C LYS A 102 16.09 14.30 -7.97
N TYR A 103 17.14 13.49 -8.08
CA TYR A 103 17.18 12.19 -7.42
C TYR A 103 17.30 12.35 -5.90
N ARG A 104 18.09 13.32 -5.44
CA ARG A 104 18.20 13.65 -4.01
C ARG A 104 16.88 14.14 -3.43
N GLU A 105 16.17 15.00 -4.16
CA GLU A 105 14.83 15.47 -3.79
C GLU A 105 13.86 14.30 -3.62
N ILE A 106 13.81 13.38 -4.59
CA ILE A 106 13.00 12.16 -4.52
C ILE A 106 13.37 11.32 -3.29
N LEU A 107 14.66 11.09 -3.03
CA LEU A 107 15.08 10.30 -1.88
C LEU A 107 14.74 10.99 -0.56
N SER A 108 14.87 12.32 -0.48
CA SER A 108 14.47 13.09 0.69
C SER A 108 12.97 12.97 0.95
N GLU A 109 12.12 13.07 -0.08
CA GLU A 109 10.68 12.88 0.05
C GLU A 109 10.33 11.47 0.57
N LEU A 110 11.06 10.44 0.12
CA LEU A 110 10.87 9.07 0.59
C LEU A 110 11.39 8.83 2.03
N ASP A 111 12.34 9.65 2.49
CA ASP A 111 12.89 9.60 3.85
C ASP A 111 12.04 10.40 4.86
N GLU A 112 11.10 11.22 4.39
CA GLU A 112 10.16 11.91 5.28
C GLU A 112 9.30 10.91 6.06
N HIS A 113 9.42 10.94 7.39
CA HIS A 113 8.60 10.18 8.32
C HIS A 113 7.17 10.74 8.43
N THR A 114 6.48 10.76 7.30
CA THR A 114 5.08 11.13 7.18
C THR A 114 4.23 9.87 7.00
N GLU A 115 3.00 9.89 7.50
CA GLU A 115 2.00 8.81 7.27
C GLU A 115 1.52 8.75 5.80
N ASN A 116 2.07 9.60 4.93
CA ASN A 116 1.71 9.65 3.52
C ASN A 116 2.27 8.43 2.80
N LYS A 117 1.37 7.56 2.37
CA LYS A 117 1.68 6.37 1.57
C LYS A 117 1.38 6.62 0.10
N LEU A 118 2.17 5.99 -0.76
CA LEU A 118 2.02 6.07 -2.21
C LEU A 118 0.89 5.15 -2.67
N ASP A 119 0.02 5.59 -3.57
CA ASP A 119 -0.69 4.62 -4.41
C ASP A 119 0.14 4.17 -5.61
N PHE A 120 -0.50 3.35 -6.45
CA PHE A 120 0.12 2.83 -7.63
C PHE A 120 0.46 3.91 -8.64
N GLU A 121 -0.34 4.98 -8.75
CA GLU A 121 -0.05 6.09 -9.66
C GLU A 121 1.19 6.84 -9.19
N ASP A 122 1.26 7.20 -7.91
CA ASP A 122 2.43 7.84 -7.30
C ASP A 122 3.71 6.99 -7.50
N PHE A 123 3.61 5.69 -7.25
CA PHE A 123 4.73 4.77 -7.44
C PHE A 123 5.19 4.69 -8.90
N MET A 124 4.26 4.70 -9.86
CA MET A 124 4.59 4.71 -11.29
C MET A 124 5.27 6.02 -11.71
N ILE A 125 4.81 7.17 -11.18
CA ILE A 125 5.42 8.49 -11.40
C ILE A 125 6.85 8.51 -10.84
N LEU A 126 7.07 7.92 -9.67
CA LEU A 126 8.40 7.76 -9.07
C LEU A 126 9.34 6.96 -9.97
N LEU A 127 8.93 5.75 -10.40
CA LEU A 127 9.72 4.91 -11.29
C LEU A 127 10.03 5.60 -12.62
N LEU A 128 9.04 6.29 -13.20
CA LEU A 128 9.22 7.04 -14.45
C LEU A 128 10.22 8.18 -14.27
N SER A 129 10.13 8.93 -13.17
CA SER A 129 11.02 10.05 -12.88
C SER A 129 12.49 9.60 -12.79
N ILE A 130 12.76 8.49 -12.09
CA ILE A 130 14.09 7.90 -11.99
C ILE A 130 14.55 7.36 -13.36
N THR A 131 13.66 6.69 -14.09
CA THR A 131 13.94 6.16 -15.43
C THR A 131 14.40 7.24 -16.39
N VAL A 132 13.67 8.36 -16.46
CA VAL A 132 13.93 9.45 -17.40
C VAL A 132 15.26 10.14 -17.11
N MET A 133 15.65 10.24 -15.83
CA MET A 133 16.93 10.85 -15.45
C MET A 133 18.12 9.89 -15.52
N SER A 134 17.90 8.58 -15.60
CA SER A 134 18.97 7.59 -15.43
C SER A 134 19.98 7.61 -16.57
N ASP A 135 21.24 7.37 -16.22
CA ASP A 135 22.29 7.20 -17.23
C ASP A 135 22.09 5.92 -18.03
N LEU A 136 21.47 4.89 -17.45
CA LEU A 136 21.09 3.68 -18.16
C LEU A 136 20.17 3.97 -19.36
N LEU A 137 19.16 4.83 -19.20
CA LEU A 137 18.28 5.22 -20.31
C LEU A 137 19.06 5.97 -21.39
N GLN A 138 19.98 6.86 -20.99
CA GLN A 138 20.85 7.57 -21.94
C GLN A 138 21.74 6.59 -22.70
N ASN A 139 22.34 5.61 -22.02
CA ASN A 139 23.16 4.56 -22.62
C ASN A 139 22.37 3.72 -23.63
N ILE A 140 21.15 3.29 -23.28
CA ILE A 140 20.26 2.54 -24.18
C ILE A 140 19.93 3.37 -25.44
N ARG A 141 19.70 4.67 -25.29
CA ARG A 141 19.43 5.58 -26.41
C ARG A 141 20.67 5.77 -27.30
N ASN A 142 21.84 5.94 -26.71
CA ASN A 142 23.09 6.15 -27.45
C ASN A 142 23.53 4.91 -28.25
N VAL A 143 23.30 3.70 -27.72
CA VAL A 143 23.62 2.44 -28.44
C VAL A 143 22.85 2.32 -29.76
N LYS A 144 21.63 2.88 -29.84
CA LYS A 144 20.85 2.87 -31.09
C LYS A 144 21.42 3.79 -32.17
N ILE A 145 22.32 4.71 -31.84
CA ILE A 145 22.94 5.64 -32.79
C ILE A 145 24.22 5.04 -33.43
N MET A 146 24.71 3.91 -32.93
CA MET A 146 25.96 3.28 -33.40
C MET A 146 25.78 2.06 -34.31
N LYS A 147 24.69 2.00 -35.10
CA LYS A 147 24.50 1.01 -36.18
C LYS A 147 24.21 1.72 -37.49
#